data_AF-A0A366I0A0-F1
#
_entry.id   AF-A0A366I0A0-F1
#
_cell.length_a   1.000
_cell.length_b   1.000
_cell.length_c   1.000
_cell.angle_alpha   90.00
_cell.angle_beta   90.00
_cell.angle_gamma   90.00
#
_symmetry.space_group_name_H-M   'P 1'
#
loop_
_entity.id
_entity.type
_entity.pdbx_description
1 polymer ?
#
loop_
_entity_poly.entity_id
_entity_poly.type
_entity_poly.pdbx_seq_one_letter_code
_entity_poly.pdbx_strand_id
1 'polypeptide(L)'
;MLKENPHVLDDALEAISNRMSIRMSRYGEVFRLETGIYDLPMIGAEVLDVLHLCSIHQGREPATFINLGGPFLIDDERYISIVEPFIEKAVGYKMDDAGKLRLFDEKRKEFVTPDNYHSSFYPADGLRDVEFVFRRVNIEQFEKQQLDEYTDLDLNESLFVIGAMIDALKNTSTKSKRWTQDSLKQEIVENTENIKNRTLDNYFSEANKSYKSNC
;
A
#
# COMPACT_ATOMS: atom_id res chain seq x y z
N MET A 1 65.25 -0.38 20.17
CA MET A 1 64.38 -1.55 19.96
C MET A 1 63.23 -1.45 20.96
N LEU A 2 62.05 -1.03 20.50
CA LEU A 2 60.83 -1.00 21.31
C LEU A 2 60.33 -2.43 21.44
N LYS A 3 60.24 -2.95 22.67
CA LYS A 3 59.60 -4.23 22.94
C LYS A 3 58.09 -4.01 22.83
N GLU A 4 57.48 -4.57 21.80
CA GLU A 4 56.02 -4.68 21.70
C GLU A 4 55.53 -5.49 22.90
N ASN A 5 54.59 -4.92 23.64
CA ASN A 5 54.04 -5.50 24.85
C ASN A 5 52.85 -6.39 24.43
N PRO A 6 52.94 -7.72 24.49
CA PRO A 6 51.99 -8.63 23.86
C PRO A 6 50.57 -8.55 24.45
N HIS A 7 50.44 -8.05 25.68
CA HIS A 7 49.14 -7.90 26.33
C HIS A 7 48.25 -6.78 25.76
N VAL A 8 48.83 -5.78 25.07
CA VAL A 8 48.03 -4.68 24.49
C VAL A 8 47.18 -5.17 23.31
N LEU A 9 47.67 -6.19 22.58
CA LEU A 9 46.94 -6.76 21.45
C LEU A 9 45.80 -7.68 21.93
N ASP A 10 46.03 -8.43 23.00
CA ASP A 10 45.01 -9.30 23.61
C ASP A 10 43.91 -8.47 24.30
N ASP A 11 44.27 -7.43 25.03
CA ASP A 11 43.30 -6.51 25.66
C ASP A 11 42.49 -5.74 24.60
N ALA A 12 43.11 -5.40 23.45
CA ALA A 12 42.42 -4.78 22.32
C ALA A 12 41.48 -5.76 21.60
N LEU A 13 41.86 -7.03 21.44
CA LEU A 13 41.03 -8.07 20.85
C LEU A 13 39.85 -8.43 21.77
N GLU A 14 40.07 -8.47 23.08
CA GLU A 14 39.03 -8.69 24.08
C GLU A 14 38.06 -7.50 24.14
N ALA A 15 38.55 -6.25 24.06
CA ALA A 15 37.72 -5.06 23.97
C ALA A 15 36.92 -4.95 22.65
N ILE A 16 37.47 -5.46 21.54
CA ILE A 16 36.75 -5.60 20.26
C ILE A 16 35.69 -6.70 20.35
N SER A 17 35.99 -7.82 21.02
CA SER A 17 35.05 -8.93 21.27
C SER A 17 33.93 -8.56 22.25
N ASN A 18 34.19 -7.64 23.19
CA ASN A 18 33.23 -7.14 24.19
C ASN A 18 32.48 -5.87 23.77
N ARG A 19 32.65 -5.40 22.52
CA ARG A 19 31.68 -4.47 21.95
C ARG A 19 30.35 -5.20 21.90
N MET A 20 29.48 -4.94 22.87
CA MET A 20 28.07 -5.33 22.80
C MET A 20 27.62 -5.08 21.38
N SER A 21 27.33 -6.14 20.63
CA SER A 21 26.82 -6.00 19.29
C SER A 21 25.57 -5.14 19.43
N ILE A 22 25.61 -3.88 19.01
CA ILE A 22 24.43 -3.04 18.95
C ILE A 22 23.57 -3.70 17.88
N ARG A 23 22.68 -4.59 18.32
CA ARG A 23 21.70 -5.23 17.45
C ARG A 23 20.57 -4.21 17.31
N MET A 24 20.52 -3.56 16.17
CA MET A 24 19.31 -2.85 15.77
C MET A 24 18.24 -3.90 15.48
N SER A 25 17.36 -4.13 16.45
CA SER A 25 16.16 -4.95 16.26
C SER A 25 14.97 -4.06 15.95
N ARG A 26 14.16 -4.50 14.98
CA ARG A 26 12.86 -3.88 14.72
C ARG A 26 11.84 -4.63 15.57
N TYR A 27 10.98 -3.88 16.24
CA TYR A 27 9.88 -4.44 17.02
C TYR A 27 8.67 -4.66 16.10
N GLY A 28 8.07 -5.84 16.17
CA GLY A 28 6.86 -6.17 15.42
C GLY A 28 6.78 -7.65 15.06
N GLU A 29 5.58 -8.11 14.71
CA GLU A 29 5.41 -9.45 14.14
C GLU A 29 5.99 -9.50 12.72
N VAL A 30 6.55 -10.65 12.33
CA VAL A 30 7.01 -10.88 10.97
C VAL A 30 5.90 -11.62 10.23
N PHE A 31 5.49 -11.07 9.10
CA PHE A 31 4.42 -11.61 8.27
C PHE A 31 4.71 -11.37 6.79
N ARG A 32 3.96 -12.06 5.93
CA ARG A 32 4.02 -11.82 4.48
C ARG A 32 3.09 -10.67 4.14
N LEU A 33 3.62 -9.66 3.47
CA LEU A 33 2.83 -8.53 2.98
C LEU A 33 1.79 -9.03 1.98
N GLU A 34 0.55 -8.57 2.13
CA GLU A 34 -0.55 -8.87 1.20
C GLU A 34 -0.50 -7.94 -0.02
N THR A 35 -1.19 -8.32 -1.10
CA THR A 35 -1.32 -7.42 -2.26
C THR A 35 -2.28 -6.30 -1.90
N GLY A 36 -1.83 -5.05 -2.00
CA GLY A 36 -2.65 -3.89 -1.63
C GLY A 36 -2.00 -2.57 -2.02
N ILE A 37 -2.66 -1.49 -1.63
CA ILE A 37 -2.15 -0.12 -1.77
C ILE A 37 -1.59 0.29 -0.40
N TYR A 38 -0.34 0.69 -0.38
CA TYR A 38 0.36 1.12 0.83
C TYR A 38 0.94 2.51 0.64
N ASP A 39 1.00 3.28 1.72
CA ASP A 39 1.61 4.60 1.70
C ASP A 39 3.11 4.52 1.97
N LEU A 40 3.86 5.42 1.33
CA LEU A 40 5.31 5.50 1.50
C LEU A 40 5.65 6.61 2.50
N PRO A 41 6.24 6.29 3.67
CA PRO A 41 6.63 7.28 4.67
C PRO A 41 7.81 8.15 4.22
N MET A 42 8.57 7.72 3.21
CA MET A 42 9.73 8.43 2.67
C MET A 42 10.83 8.68 3.72
N ILE A 43 11.10 7.70 4.57
CA ILE A 43 12.11 7.70 5.64
C ILE A 43 13.26 6.70 5.42
N GLY A 44 13.10 5.73 4.52
CA GLY A 44 14.09 4.68 4.24
C GLY A 44 14.46 4.55 2.76
N ALA A 45 14.74 3.32 2.32
CA ALA A 45 15.20 3.04 0.96
C ALA A 45 14.14 3.37 -0.12
N GLU A 46 12.85 3.43 0.23
CA GLU A 46 11.77 3.80 -0.69
C GLU A 46 11.98 5.18 -1.33
N VAL A 47 12.65 6.10 -0.62
CA VAL A 47 12.99 7.43 -1.16
C VAL A 47 13.91 7.29 -2.36
N LEU A 48 14.88 6.38 -2.28
CA LEU A 48 15.85 6.16 -3.34
C LEU A 48 15.19 5.51 -4.55
N ASP A 49 14.26 4.57 -4.35
CA ASP A 49 13.49 3.97 -5.46
C ASP A 49 12.69 5.04 -6.22
N VAL A 50 11.97 5.90 -5.50
CA VAL A 50 11.19 6.99 -6.10
C VAL A 50 12.10 7.97 -6.85
N LEU A 51 13.21 8.39 -6.24
CA LEU A 51 14.17 9.30 -6.87
C LEU A 51 14.85 8.69 -8.10
N HIS A 52 15.15 7.38 -8.04
CA HIS A 52 15.72 6.63 -9.15
C HIS A 52 14.76 6.62 -10.33
N LEU A 53 13.48 6.31 -10.09
CA LEU A 53 12.43 6.35 -11.12
C LEU A 53 12.23 7.75 -11.69
N CYS A 54 12.19 8.79 -10.85
CA CYS A 54 12.10 10.17 -11.33
C CYS A 54 13.30 10.54 -12.21
N SER A 55 14.51 10.10 -11.85
CA SER A 55 15.73 10.39 -12.61
C SER A 55 15.70 9.73 -13.99
N ILE A 56 15.29 8.46 -14.06
CA ILE A 56 15.08 7.74 -15.33
C ILE A 56 14.09 8.49 -16.21
N HIS A 57 12.92 8.86 -15.67
CA HIS A 57 11.88 9.56 -16.43
C HIS A 57 12.30 10.96 -16.89
N GLN A 58 13.20 11.62 -16.15
CA GLN A 58 13.76 12.94 -16.51
C GLN A 58 15.00 12.84 -17.43
N GLY A 59 15.43 11.63 -17.81
CA GLY A 59 16.64 11.42 -18.61
C GLY A 59 17.93 11.83 -17.89
N ARG A 60 17.95 11.75 -16.55
CA ARG A 60 19.11 12.04 -15.71
C ARG A 60 19.81 10.75 -15.30
N GLU A 61 21.10 10.86 -14.96
CA GLU A 61 21.84 9.77 -14.32
C GLU A 61 21.15 9.38 -13.00
N PRO A 62 20.74 8.11 -12.85
CA PRO A 62 20.04 7.68 -11.66
C PRO A 62 20.93 7.75 -10.43
N ALA A 63 20.36 8.15 -9.30
CA ALA A 63 21.07 8.14 -8.03
C ALA A 63 21.53 6.72 -7.68
N THR A 64 22.77 6.60 -7.19
CA THR A 64 23.32 5.34 -6.71
C THR A 64 22.66 4.95 -5.39
N PHE A 65 22.24 3.70 -5.28
CA PHE A 65 21.64 3.15 -4.06
C PHE A 65 22.68 3.11 -2.94
N ILE A 66 22.41 3.82 -1.85
CA ILE A 66 23.11 3.66 -0.57
C ILE A 66 22.10 2.98 0.35
N ASN A 67 22.41 1.78 0.85
CA ASN A 67 21.44 0.98 1.59
C ASN A 67 21.00 1.69 2.88
N LEU A 68 19.76 2.20 2.90
CA LEU A 68 19.12 2.88 4.02
C LEU A 68 18.28 1.90 4.85
N GLY A 69 18.87 0.79 5.32
CA GLY A 69 18.17 -0.14 6.20
C GLY A 69 16.85 -0.70 5.65
N GLY A 70 16.70 -0.70 4.32
CA GLY A 70 15.53 -1.13 3.56
C GLY A 70 14.32 -0.19 3.56
N PRO A 71 13.30 -0.50 2.73
CA PRO A 71 12.12 0.33 2.55
C PRO A 71 11.14 0.17 3.71
N PHE A 72 10.38 1.24 3.95
CA PHE A 72 9.25 1.25 4.87
C PHE A 72 7.94 1.52 4.13
N LEU A 73 6.86 0.99 4.67
CA LEU A 73 5.49 1.24 4.26
C LEU A 73 4.67 1.71 5.47
N ILE A 74 3.60 2.44 5.20
CA ILE A 74 2.54 2.76 6.15
C ILE A 74 1.29 1.98 5.74
N ASP A 75 0.71 1.29 6.73
CA ASP A 75 -0.61 0.68 6.68
C ASP A 75 -1.38 1.18 7.91
N ASP A 76 -2.35 2.06 7.69
CA ASP A 76 -3.02 2.85 8.72
C ASP A 76 -2.02 3.58 9.65
N GLU A 77 -1.92 3.17 10.92
CA GLU A 77 -1.01 3.71 11.92
C GLU A 77 0.27 2.87 12.11
N ARG A 78 0.47 1.84 11.27
CA ARG A 78 1.56 0.88 11.42
C ARG A 78 2.67 1.14 10.41
N TYR A 79 3.90 1.17 10.91
CA TYR A 79 5.09 1.14 10.07
C TYR A 79 5.47 -0.30 9.79
N ILE A 80 5.52 -0.66 8.51
CA ILE A 80 5.96 -1.96 8.05
C ILE A 80 7.35 -1.78 7.44
N SER A 81 8.30 -2.60 7.87
CA SER A 81 9.64 -2.63 7.29
C SER A 81 9.76 -3.83 6.37
N ILE A 82 10.14 -3.59 5.12
CA ILE A 82 10.27 -4.68 4.15
C ILE A 82 11.62 -5.37 4.34
N VAL A 83 11.54 -6.69 4.49
CA VAL A 83 12.70 -7.57 4.64
C VAL A 83 12.60 -8.72 3.64
N GLU A 84 13.75 -9.23 3.25
CA GLU A 84 13.87 -10.32 2.29
C GLU A 84 14.55 -11.51 2.95
N PRO A 85 14.10 -12.74 2.64
CA PRO A 85 14.76 -13.92 3.15
C PRO A 85 16.13 -14.07 2.49
N PHE A 86 17.15 -14.44 3.27
CA PHE A 86 18.48 -14.79 2.71
C PHE A 86 18.40 -15.94 1.69
N ILE A 87 17.37 -16.79 1.81
CA ILE A 87 17.10 -17.91 0.91
C ILE A 87 15.61 -17.93 0.58
N GLU A 88 15.28 -17.57 -0.65
CA GLU A 88 13.92 -17.30 -1.15
C GLU A 88 12.90 -18.43 -0.94
N LYS A 89 13.36 -19.68 -0.83
CA LYS A 89 12.53 -20.87 -0.64
C LYS A 89 12.68 -21.55 0.72
N ALA A 90 13.52 -21.00 1.61
CA ALA A 90 13.72 -21.59 2.93
C ALA A 90 12.69 -21.12 3.95
N VAL A 91 11.95 -20.04 3.67
CA VAL A 91 10.94 -19.51 4.57
C VAL A 91 9.55 -19.88 4.05
N GLY A 92 8.83 -20.66 4.84
CA GLY A 92 7.47 -21.09 4.55
C GLY A 92 6.54 -20.89 5.74
N TYR A 93 5.32 -21.40 5.63
CA TYR A 93 4.36 -21.42 6.73
C TYR A 93 4.24 -22.83 7.32
N LYS A 94 4.23 -22.91 8.65
CA LYS A 94 4.00 -24.16 9.38
C LYS A 94 3.03 -23.92 10.54
N MET A 95 2.18 -24.90 10.84
CA MET A 95 1.35 -24.84 12.04
C MET A 95 2.23 -25.05 13.28
N ASP A 96 2.07 -24.18 14.26
CA ASP A 96 2.64 -24.36 15.60
C ASP A 96 1.84 -25.40 16.40
N ASP A 97 2.35 -25.76 17.59
CA ASP A 97 1.70 -26.72 18.48
C ASP A 97 0.32 -26.24 19.00
N ALA A 98 -0.01 -24.96 18.80
CA ALA A 98 -1.30 -24.36 19.13
C ALA A 98 -2.25 -24.27 17.93
N GLY A 99 -1.86 -24.80 16.76
CA GLY A 99 -2.66 -24.78 15.53
C GLY A 99 -2.67 -23.43 14.80
N LYS A 100 -1.81 -22.48 15.16
CA LYS A 100 -1.66 -21.18 14.47
C LYS A 100 -0.64 -21.30 13.35
N LEU A 101 -0.97 -20.77 12.18
CA LEU A 101 -0.05 -20.68 11.05
C LEU A 101 1.03 -19.61 11.34
N ARG A 102 2.31 -20.00 11.36
CA ARG A 102 3.44 -19.08 11.57
C ARG A 102 4.52 -19.28 10.53
N LEU A 103 5.33 -18.25 10.32
CA LEU A 103 6.52 -18.33 9.48
C LEU A 103 7.55 -19.29 10.10
N PHE A 104 8.12 -20.14 9.26
CA PHE A 104 9.09 -21.18 9.65
C PHE A 104 10.26 -21.16 8.67
N ASP A 105 11.47 -21.07 9.22
CA ASP A 105 12.71 -21.21 8.46
C ASP A 105 13.09 -22.69 8.39
N GLU A 106 12.92 -23.31 7.22
CA GLU A 106 13.21 -24.72 6.98
C GLU A 106 14.70 -25.07 7.12
N LYS A 107 15.59 -24.10 6.84
CA LYS A 107 17.04 -24.32 6.96
C LYS A 107 17.47 -24.36 8.41
N ARG A 108 16.94 -23.45 9.23
CA ARG A 108 17.23 -23.41 10.67
C ARG A 108 16.34 -24.33 11.50
N LYS A 109 15.24 -24.81 10.92
CA LYS A 109 14.21 -25.63 11.57
C LYS A 109 13.59 -24.94 12.79
N GLU A 110 13.38 -23.62 12.71
CA GLU A 110 12.81 -22.81 13.78
C GLU A 110 11.70 -21.90 13.26
N PHE A 111 10.77 -21.53 14.15
CA PHE A 111 9.77 -20.51 13.85
C PHE A 111 10.40 -19.13 13.87
N VAL A 112 9.99 -18.28 12.94
CA VAL A 112 10.42 -16.88 12.88
C VAL A 112 9.67 -16.11 13.96
N THR A 113 10.42 -15.41 14.79
CA THR A 113 9.95 -14.54 15.88
C THR A 113 10.59 -13.16 15.75
N PRO A 114 10.04 -12.14 16.45
CA PRO A 114 10.64 -10.82 16.50
C PRO A 114 12.10 -10.80 16.99
N ASP A 115 12.53 -11.82 17.74
CA ASP A 115 13.87 -11.89 18.30
C ASP A 115 14.89 -12.57 17.36
N ASN A 116 14.45 -13.50 16.51
CA ASN A 116 15.34 -14.30 15.66
C ASN A 116 15.28 -13.96 14.16
N TYR A 117 14.34 -13.10 13.72
CA TYR A 117 14.12 -12.84 12.29
C TYR A 117 15.37 -12.34 11.56
N HIS A 118 16.24 -11.56 12.21
CA HIS A 118 17.51 -11.10 11.64
C HIS A 118 18.43 -12.20 11.14
N SER A 119 18.24 -13.42 11.65
CA SER A 119 18.99 -14.58 11.22
C SER A 119 18.53 -15.01 9.83
N SER A 120 17.23 -14.94 9.56
CA SER A 120 16.56 -15.47 8.35
C SER A 120 16.33 -14.41 7.28
N PHE A 121 16.30 -13.13 7.66
CA PHE A 121 16.00 -12.02 6.76
C PHE A 121 17.04 -10.90 6.86
N TYR A 122 17.18 -10.17 5.76
CA TYR A 122 17.92 -8.91 5.68
C TYR A 122 16.98 -7.80 5.20
N PRO A 123 17.27 -6.52 5.47
CA PRO A 123 16.50 -5.42 4.90
C PRO A 123 16.51 -5.51 3.38
N ALA A 124 15.33 -5.36 2.76
CA ALA A 124 15.25 -5.36 1.30
C ALA A 124 16.07 -4.20 0.73
N ASP A 125 16.67 -4.37 -0.45
CA ASP A 125 17.43 -3.29 -1.08
C ASP A 125 16.52 -2.21 -1.72
N GLY A 126 15.24 -2.54 -1.96
CA GLY A 126 14.22 -1.65 -2.53
C GLY A 126 12.83 -2.31 -2.56
N LEU A 127 11.84 -1.60 -3.07
CA LEU A 127 10.43 -2.04 -3.19
C LEU A 127 10.22 -3.07 -4.31
N ARG A 128 11.16 -3.17 -5.27
CA ARG A 128 11.12 -4.08 -6.44
C ARG A 128 9.91 -3.82 -7.37
N ASP A 129 9.11 -4.85 -7.64
CA ASP A 129 8.03 -4.87 -8.64
C ASP A 129 6.76 -4.27 -8.07
N VAL A 130 6.73 -2.93 -7.99
CA VAL A 130 5.60 -2.14 -7.50
C VAL A 130 5.24 -1.04 -8.49
N GLU A 131 3.96 -0.69 -8.54
CA GLU A 131 3.50 0.47 -9.29
C GLU A 131 3.41 1.69 -8.36
N PHE A 132 4.14 2.75 -8.70
CA PHE A 132 4.10 3.99 -7.93
C PHE A 132 2.91 4.85 -8.36
N VAL A 133 1.95 5.01 -7.46
CA VAL A 133 0.79 5.88 -7.67
C VAL A 133 1.01 7.20 -6.94
N PHE A 134 1.23 8.28 -7.70
CA PHE A 134 1.33 9.62 -7.13
C PHE A 134 -0.06 10.19 -6.87
N ARG A 135 -0.47 10.17 -5.60
CA ARG A 135 -1.69 10.85 -5.16
C ARG A 135 -1.41 12.32 -4.94
N ARG A 136 -2.26 13.20 -5.49
CA ARG A 136 -2.21 14.63 -5.16
C ARG A 136 -2.85 14.85 -3.81
N VAL A 137 -2.36 15.83 -3.06
CA VAL A 137 -2.94 16.26 -1.77
C VAL A 137 -4.45 16.49 -1.88
N ASN A 138 -4.94 17.04 -3.00
CA ASN A 138 -6.37 17.27 -3.21
C ASN A 138 -7.18 15.98 -3.37
N ILE A 139 -6.60 14.92 -3.94
CA ILE A 139 -7.25 13.61 -4.07
C ILE A 139 -7.24 12.90 -2.71
N GLU A 140 -6.13 12.99 -1.97
CA GLU A 140 -6.05 12.48 -0.60
C GLU A 140 -7.06 13.17 0.33
N GLN A 141 -7.19 14.49 0.22
CA GLN A 141 -8.18 15.27 0.98
C GLN A 141 -9.62 14.91 0.57
N PHE A 142 -9.86 14.70 -0.73
CA PHE A 142 -11.15 14.26 -1.22
C PHE A 142 -11.50 12.85 -0.69
N GLU A 143 -10.58 11.90 -0.77
CA GLU A 143 -10.74 10.55 -0.22
C GLU A 143 -10.99 10.59 1.29
N LYS A 144 -10.20 11.36 2.05
CA LYS A 144 -10.40 11.55 3.50
C LYS A 144 -11.76 12.16 3.81
N GLN A 145 -12.20 13.17 3.07
CA GLN A 145 -13.54 13.74 3.24
C GLN A 145 -14.65 12.72 2.96
N GLN A 146 -14.47 11.84 1.97
CA GLN A 146 -15.44 10.78 1.67
C GLN A 146 -15.39 9.63 2.68
N LEU A 147 -14.25 9.38 3.33
CA LEU A 147 -14.07 8.33 4.33
C LEU A 147 -14.49 8.78 5.74
N ASP A 148 -14.28 10.05 6.08
CA ASP A 148 -14.70 10.64 7.37
C ASP A 148 -16.20 10.97 7.40
N GLU A 149 -16.79 11.30 6.24
CA GLU A 149 -18.24 11.47 6.08
C GLU A 149 -18.87 10.18 5.51
N TYR A 150 -18.87 9.09 6.26
CA TYR A 150 -19.98 8.14 6.14
C TYR A 150 -21.25 8.76 6.76
N THR A 151 -21.74 9.85 6.16
CA THR A 151 -23.18 10.00 6.06
C THR A 151 -23.60 9.01 5.00
N ASP A 152 -24.10 7.85 5.42
CA ASP A 152 -24.82 6.95 4.52
C ASP A 152 -25.81 7.82 3.73
N LEU A 153 -25.52 8.06 2.45
CA LEU A 153 -26.43 8.78 1.57
C LEU A 153 -27.76 8.06 1.68
N ASP A 154 -28.75 8.74 2.23
CA ASP A 154 -30.05 8.10 2.36
C ASP A 154 -30.61 7.85 0.95
N LEU A 155 -31.62 6.98 0.84
CA LEU A 155 -32.18 6.64 -0.46
C LEU A 155 -32.68 7.89 -1.22
N ASN A 156 -33.17 8.91 -0.51
CA ASN A 156 -33.71 10.12 -1.14
C ASN A 156 -32.59 11.03 -1.65
N GLU A 157 -31.51 11.18 -0.90
CA GLU A 157 -30.30 11.92 -1.28
C GLU A 157 -29.62 11.24 -2.48
N SER A 158 -29.51 9.92 -2.45
CA SER A 158 -29.01 9.12 -3.57
C SER A 158 -29.84 9.33 -4.84
N LEU A 159 -31.17 9.25 -4.73
CA LEU A 159 -32.09 9.50 -5.85
C LEU A 159 -32.01 10.94 -6.36
N PHE A 160 -31.80 11.91 -5.47
CA PHE A 160 -31.64 13.32 -5.84
C PHE A 160 -30.36 13.55 -6.65
N VAL A 161 -29.22 13.02 -6.20
CA VAL A 161 -27.93 13.12 -6.92
C VAL A 161 -28.03 12.47 -8.29
N ILE A 162 -28.60 11.26 -8.39
CA ILE A 162 -28.82 10.57 -9.67
C ILE A 162 -29.70 11.42 -10.60
N GLY A 163 -30.77 12.02 -10.07
CA GLY A 163 -31.66 12.89 -10.84
C GLY A 163 -30.95 14.14 -11.37
N ALA A 164 -30.12 14.78 -10.55
CA ALA A 164 -29.31 15.93 -10.94
C ALA A 164 -28.28 15.59 -12.03
N MET A 165 -27.63 14.43 -11.92
CA MET A 165 -26.71 13.93 -12.96
C MET A 165 -27.43 13.70 -14.29
N ILE A 166 -28.60 13.05 -14.25
CA ILE A 166 -29.42 12.83 -15.46
C ILE A 166 -29.82 14.16 -16.10
N ASP A 167 -30.23 15.14 -15.30
CA ASP A 167 -30.61 16.47 -15.80
C ASP A 167 -29.43 17.22 -16.41
N ALA A 168 -28.26 17.20 -15.76
CA ALA A 168 -27.04 17.82 -16.29
C ALA A 168 -26.57 17.18 -17.61
N LEU A 169 -26.66 15.85 -17.71
CA LEU A 169 -26.32 15.10 -18.94
C LEU A 169 -27.32 15.35 -20.08
N LYS A 170 -28.61 15.52 -19.74
CA LYS A 170 -29.65 15.90 -20.71
C LYS A 170 -29.52 17.36 -21.14
N ASN A 171 -29.16 18.27 -20.24
CA ASN A 171 -29.19 19.72 -20.49
C ASN A 171 -27.80 20.33 -20.73
N THR A 172 -26.78 19.48 -20.99
CA THR A 172 -25.43 19.93 -21.33
C THR A 172 -25.44 20.89 -22.53
N SER A 173 -24.62 21.93 -22.46
CA SER A 173 -24.49 22.98 -23.48
C SER A 173 -23.96 22.44 -24.81
N THR A 174 -23.25 21.31 -24.78
CA THR A 174 -22.65 20.68 -25.95
C THR A 174 -23.59 19.63 -26.53
N LYS A 175 -24.31 19.95 -27.61
CA LYS A 175 -25.30 19.05 -28.23
C LYS A 175 -24.74 17.68 -28.64
N SER A 176 -23.46 17.60 -29.03
CA SER A 176 -22.80 16.33 -29.39
C SER A 176 -22.48 15.42 -28.20
N LYS A 177 -22.62 15.93 -26.97
CA LYS A 177 -22.39 15.19 -25.71
C LYS A 177 -23.68 15.02 -24.90
N ARG A 178 -24.86 15.25 -25.49
CA ARG A 178 -26.14 15.08 -24.80
C ARG A 178 -26.43 13.58 -24.66
N TRP A 179 -26.38 13.08 -23.42
CA TRP A 179 -26.74 11.70 -23.14
C TRP A 179 -28.23 11.63 -22.79
N THR A 180 -28.95 10.74 -23.47
CA THR A 180 -30.35 10.47 -23.14
C THR A 180 -30.42 9.42 -22.04
N GLN A 181 -31.55 9.36 -21.35
CA GLN A 181 -31.77 8.33 -20.34
C GLN A 181 -31.74 6.92 -20.95
N ASP A 182 -32.21 6.77 -22.19
CA ASP A 182 -32.15 5.49 -22.91
C ASP A 182 -30.73 5.12 -23.34
N SER A 183 -29.90 6.09 -23.75
CA SER A 183 -28.49 5.80 -24.09
C SER A 183 -27.68 5.41 -22.85
N LEU A 184 -27.92 6.07 -21.71
CA LEU A 184 -27.30 5.69 -20.44
C LEU A 184 -27.76 4.32 -19.97
N LYS A 185 -29.07 4.02 -20.09
CA LYS A 185 -29.63 2.72 -19.73
C LYS A 185 -28.99 1.60 -20.54
N GLN A 186 -28.86 1.79 -21.86
CA GLN A 186 -28.25 0.82 -22.75
C GLN A 186 -26.79 0.56 -22.38
N GLU A 187 -26.01 1.62 -22.16
CA GLU A 187 -24.60 1.53 -21.75
C GLU A 187 -24.43 0.79 -20.42
N ILE A 188 -25.31 1.04 -19.44
CA ILE A 188 -25.28 0.36 -18.14
C ILE A 188 -25.58 -1.12 -18.31
N VAL A 189 -26.64 -1.48 -19.03
CA VAL A 189 -27.03 -2.88 -19.22
C VAL A 189 -25.99 -3.66 -20.04
N GLU A 190 -25.34 -3.03 -21.01
CA GLU A 190 -24.27 -3.66 -21.80
C GLU A 190 -23.00 -3.90 -20.97
N ASN A 191 -22.71 -3.04 -19.99
CA ASN A 191 -21.51 -3.14 -19.15
C ASN A 191 -21.74 -3.77 -17.77
N THR A 192 -22.98 -4.08 -17.38
CA THR A 192 -23.28 -4.74 -16.10
C THR A 192 -24.31 -5.87 -16.25
N GLU A 193 -23.93 -7.09 -15.85
CA GLU A 193 -24.79 -8.28 -15.97
C GLU A 193 -25.92 -8.35 -14.90
N ASN A 194 -25.86 -7.50 -13.89
CA ASN A 194 -26.65 -7.66 -12.66
C ASN A 194 -27.92 -6.81 -12.58
N ILE A 195 -28.16 -5.90 -13.53
CA ILE A 195 -29.29 -4.96 -13.46
C ILE A 195 -30.18 -5.10 -14.69
N LYS A 196 -31.46 -5.38 -14.48
CA LYS A 196 -32.46 -5.49 -15.55
C LYS A 196 -32.94 -4.12 -15.99
N ASN A 197 -33.19 -3.96 -17.30
CA ASN A 197 -33.76 -2.75 -17.92
C ASN A 197 -34.94 -2.15 -17.13
N ARG A 198 -35.92 -2.98 -16.75
CA ARG A 198 -37.11 -2.54 -16.02
C ARG A 198 -36.79 -1.94 -14.65
N THR A 199 -35.76 -2.44 -13.98
CA THR A 199 -35.32 -1.94 -12.69
C THR A 199 -34.68 -0.56 -12.83
N LEU A 200 -33.86 -0.35 -13.87
CA LEU A 200 -33.28 0.97 -14.18
C LEU A 200 -34.35 2.01 -14.53
N ASP A 201 -35.37 1.62 -15.30
CA ASP A 201 -36.47 2.54 -15.63
C ASP A 201 -37.20 3.02 -14.37
N ASN A 202 -37.41 2.12 -13.39
CA ASN A 202 -38.00 2.49 -12.11
C ASN A 202 -37.10 3.46 -11.33
N TYR A 203 -35.80 3.15 -11.19
CA TYR A 203 -34.86 4.02 -10.47
C TYR A 203 -34.72 5.39 -11.12
N PHE A 204 -34.62 5.48 -12.44
CA PHE A 204 -34.56 6.77 -13.12
C PHE A 204 -35.87 7.55 -12.99
N SER A 205 -37.01 6.87 -12.97
CA SER A 205 -38.30 7.54 -12.71
C SER A 205 -38.36 8.12 -11.30
N GLU A 206 -37.93 7.36 -10.29
CA GLU A 206 -37.85 7.81 -8.89
C GLU A 206 -36.84 8.94 -8.71
N ALA A 207 -35.67 8.86 -9.35
CA ALA A 207 -34.65 9.90 -9.32
C ALA A 207 -35.14 11.22 -9.96
N ASN A 208 -35.80 11.15 -11.12
CA ASN A 208 -36.39 12.33 -11.76
C ASN A 208 -37.52 12.94 -10.91
N LYS A 209 -38.31 12.11 -10.21
CA LYS A 209 -39.34 12.61 -9.28
C LYS A 209 -38.73 13.30 -8.07
N SER A 210 -37.70 12.69 -7.46
CA SER A 210 -36.96 13.27 -6.34
C SER A 210 -36.35 14.61 -6.72
N TYR A 211 -35.64 14.68 -7.85
CA TYR A 211 -35.03 15.91 -8.36
C TYR A 211 -36.06 17.02 -8.59
N LYS A 212 -37.17 16.73 -9.29
CA LYS A 212 -38.24 17.73 -9.53
C LYS A 212 -39.02 18.15 -8.30
N SER A 213 -38.98 17.38 -7.22
CA SER A 213 -39.68 17.73 -5.98
C SER A 213 -38.84 18.67 -5.11
N ASN A 214 -37.52 18.68 -5.33
CA ASN A 214 -36.52 19.45 -4.59
C ASN A 214 -35.91 20.61 -5.40
N CYS A 215 -36.39 20.86 -6.62
CA CYS A 215 -36.00 21.94 -7.53
C CYS A 215 -37.24 22.66 -8.06
#